data_AF-A0A6A3KKM8-F1
#
_entry.id   AF-A0A6A3KKM8-F1
#
_cell.length_a   1.000
_cell.length_b   1.000
_cell.length_c   1.000
_cell.angle_alpha   90.00
_cell.angle_beta   90.00
_cell.angle_gamma   90.00
#
_symmetry.space_group_name_H-M   'P 1'
#
loop_
_entity.id
_entity.type
_entity.pdbx_description
1 polymer ?
#
loop_
_entity_poly.entity_id
_entity_poly.type
_entity_poly.pdbx_seq_one_letter_code
_entity_poly.pdbx_strand_id
1 'polypeptide(L)'
;MIAQVCKRPDGVWRIVTKREAYQHNHHISDDIYGSHPGIRQVPAESPLMPGIEMLVEAEAGTSSMYNFIRENSNHRVTMDDVRNLIERMRKRGKFSMK
;
A
#
# COMPACT_ATOMS: atom_id res chain seq x y z
N MET A 1 6.97 14.20 16.81
CA MET A 1 8.17 15.08 17.02
C MET A 1 8.96 14.49 18.16
N ILE A 2 10.25 14.19 17.99
CA ILE A 2 11.04 13.45 18.98
C ILE A 2 12.13 14.36 19.57
N ALA A 3 12.22 14.39 20.89
CA ALA A 3 13.32 15.02 21.60
C ALA A 3 14.43 13.99 21.86
N GLN A 4 15.65 14.27 21.41
CA GLN A 4 16.81 13.41 21.62
C GLN A 4 17.88 14.15 22.41
N VAL A 5 18.44 13.50 23.44
CA VAL A 5 19.62 13.99 24.16
C VAL A 5 20.87 13.63 23.36
N CYS A 6 21.70 14.62 23.01
CA CYS A 6 22.96 14.39 22.31
C CYS A 6 24.12 15.15 22.97
N LYS A 7 25.30 14.53 23.01
CA LYS A 7 26.56 15.16 23.44
C LYS A 7 27.22 15.80 22.22
N ARG A 8 27.49 17.09 22.28
CA ARG A 8 28.16 17.84 21.20
C ARG A 8 29.69 17.67 21.28
N PRO A 9 30.43 18.04 20.22
CA PRO A 9 31.90 18.00 20.21
C PRO A 9 32.54 18.87 21.29
N ASP A 10 31.83 19.90 21.77
CA ASP A 10 32.21 20.76 22.90
C ASP A 10 32.03 20.08 24.27
N GLY A 11 31.57 18.83 24.30
CA GLY A 11 31.35 18.03 25.51
C GLY A 11 30.03 18.31 26.23
N VAL A 12 29.25 19.29 25.77
CA VAL A 12 27.99 19.72 26.41
C VAL A 12 26.82 18.86 25.93
N TRP A 13 25.97 18.45 26.86
CA TRP A 13 24.73 17.74 26.57
C TRP A 13 23.60 18.71 26.24
N ARG A 14 22.87 18.45 25.16
CA ARG A 14 21.68 19.25 24.79
C ARG A 14 20.54 18.35 24.33
N ILE A 15 19.32 18.84 24.54
CA ILE A 15 18.10 18.27 23.94
C ILE A 15 17.94 18.89 22.56
N VAL A 16 17.84 18.05 21.55
CA VAL A 16 17.56 18.47 20.17
C VAL A 16 16.22 17.88 19.76
N THR A 17 15.31 18.77 19.39
CA THR A 17 14.01 18.41 18.86
C THR A 17 14.16 18.12 17.36
N LYS A 18 13.94 16.87 16.97
CA LYS A 18 13.98 16.45 15.57
C LYS A 18 12.56 16.20 15.05
N ARG A 19 12.35 16.53 13.77
CA ARG A 19 11.17 16.08 13.03
C ARG A 19 11.21 14.54 13.00
N GLU A 20 10.07 13.88 13.16
CA GLU A 20 10.00 12.43 12.92
C GLU A 20 10.36 12.18 11.46
N ALA A 21 11.59 11.70 11.24
CA ALA A 21 11.92 11.04 10.00
C ALA A 21 11.38 9.62 10.14
N TYR A 22 10.23 9.35 9.52
CA TYR A 22 9.77 8.00 9.26
C TYR A 22 10.62 7.41 8.12
N GLN A 23 11.90 7.24 8.39
CA GLN A 23 12.82 6.52 7.54
C GLN A 23 13.32 5.32 8.32
N HIS A 24 13.40 4.20 7.64
CA HIS A 24 13.96 3.00 8.23
C HIS A 24 15.43 3.26 8.60
N ASN A 25 15.79 2.86 9.81
CA ASN A 25 17.12 3.01 10.41
C ASN A 25 18.15 2.04 9.78
N HIS A 26 17.74 1.30 8.74
CA HIS A 26 18.52 0.35 7.98
C HIS A 26 18.10 0.40 6.51
N HIS A 27 19.00 -0.02 5.62
CA HIS A 27 18.69 -0.17 4.21
C HIS A 27 17.73 -1.36 4.03
N ILE A 28 16.54 -1.07 3.51
CA ILE A 28 15.56 -2.08 3.12
C ILE A 28 15.73 -2.34 1.63
N SER A 29 15.79 -3.60 1.21
CA SER A 29 15.82 -3.93 -0.21
C SER A 29 14.51 -3.52 -0.88
N ASP A 30 14.58 -3.17 -2.17
CA ASP A 30 13.40 -2.79 -2.95
C ASP A 30 12.30 -3.87 -2.95
N ASP A 31 12.68 -5.14 -2.83
CA ASP A 31 11.74 -6.27 -2.75
C ASP A 31 10.99 -6.30 -1.41
N ILE A 32 11.67 -6.02 -0.29
CA ILE A 32 11.03 -5.94 1.03
C ILE A 32 10.15 -4.70 1.10
N TYR A 33 10.61 -3.57 0.56
CA TYR A 33 9.81 -2.35 0.47
C TYR A 33 8.56 -2.58 -0.38
N GLY A 34 8.71 -3.14 -1.57
CA GLY A 34 7.63 -3.47 -2.49
C GLY A 34 6.62 -4.49 -1.95
N SER A 35 7.00 -5.24 -0.91
CA SER A 35 6.11 -6.17 -0.21
C SER A 35 5.19 -5.50 0.81
N HIS A 36 5.36 -4.20 1.07
CA HIS A 36 4.55 -3.46 2.02
C HIS A 36 3.07 -3.41 1.57
N PRO A 37 2.09 -3.67 2.47
CA PRO A 37 0.66 -3.71 2.11
C PRO A 37 0.15 -2.46 1.39
N GLY A 38 0.61 -1.26 1.78
CA GLY A 38 0.21 -0.01 1.11
C GLY A 38 0.69 0.11 -0.34
N ILE A 39 1.70 -0.67 -0.76
CA ILE A 39 2.20 -0.71 -2.13
C ILE A 39 1.51 -1.83 -2.92
N ARG A 40 1.27 -2.96 -2.25
CA ARG A 40 0.66 -4.15 -2.85
C ARG A 40 -0.85 -4.03 -3.04
N GLN A 41 -1.55 -3.32 -2.17
CA GLN A 41 -3.01 -3.23 -2.20
C GLN A 41 -3.47 -2.02 -2.98
N VAL A 42 -4.57 -2.18 -3.71
CA VAL A 42 -5.32 -1.06 -4.30
C VAL A 42 -6.23 -0.47 -3.20
N PRO A 43 -6.07 0.81 -2.81
CA PRO A 43 -6.96 1.48 -1.87
C PRO A 43 -8.39 1.58 -2.39
N ALA A 44 -9.38 1.65 -1.50
CA ALA A 44 -10.79 1.75 -1.89
C ALA A 44 -11.14 3.08 -2.59
N GLU A 45 -10.31 4.09 -2.38
CA GLU A 45 -10.39 5.44 -2.93
C GLU A 45 -9.52 5.59 -4.19
N SER A 46 -8.93 4.49 -4.66
CA SER A 46 -8.10 4.50 -5.86
C SER A 46 -8.91 4.89 -7.10
N PRO A 47 -8.37 5.74 -8.00
CA PRO A 47 -9.02 6.05 -9.27
C PRO A 47 -9.19 4.81 -10.17
N LEU A 48 -8.53 3.69 -9.86
CA LEU A 48 -8.70 2.42 -10.56
C LEU A 48 -10.01 1.70 -10.21
N MET A 49 -10.62 2.01 -9.06
CA MET A 49 -11.76 1.24 -8.54
C MET A 49 -12.93 1.14 -9.52
N PRO A 50 -13.35 2.20 -10.24
CA PRO A 50 -14.43 2.08 -11.23
C PRO A 50 -14.12 1.07 -12.35
N GLY A 51 -12.87 1.03 -12.84
CA GLY A 51 -12.45 0.06 -13.85
C GLY A 51 -12.38 -1.36 -13.30
N ILE A 52 -11.95 -1.52 -12.04
CA ILE A 52 -11.91 -2.82 -11.36
C ILE A 52 -13.35 -3.33 -11.12
N GLU A 53 -14.26 -2.47 -10.68
CA GLU A 53 -15.68 -2.80 -10.47
C GLU A 53 -16.32 -3.28 -11.77
N MET A 54 -16.15 -2.54 -12.87
CA MET A 54 -16.62 -2.95 -14.19
C MET A 54 -16.09 -4.32 -14.62
N LEU A 55 -14.80 -4.61 -14.38
CA LEU A 55 -14.20 -5.90 -14.71
C LEU A 55 -14.75 -7.03 -13.83
N VAL A 56 -15.03 -6.76 -12.54
CA VAL A 56 -15.70 -7.73 -11.64
C VAL A 56 -17.11 -8.04 -12.14
N GLU A 57 -17.87 -7.02 -12.52
CA GLU A 57 -19.25 -7.15 -13.03
C GLU A 57 -19.31 -7.90 -14.35
N ALA A 58 -18.32 -7.71 -15.23
CA ALA A 58 -18.16 -8.45 -16.48
C ALA A 58 -17.60 -9.87 -16.29
N GLU A 59 -17.44 -10.34 -15.04
CA GLU A 59 -16.85 -11.63 -14.68
C GLU A 59 -15.46 -11.87 -15.29
N ALA A 60 -14.66 -10.81 -15.45
CA ALA A 60 -13.32 -10.93 -15.98
C ALA A 60 -12.45 -11.84 -15.10
N GLY A 61 -11.61 -12.64 -15.75
CA GLY A 61 -10.68 -13.53 -15.06
C GLY A 61 -9.65 -12.75 -14.25
N THR A 62 -9.14 -13.35 -13.17
CA THR A 62 -8.13 -12.76 -12.27
C THR A 62 -6.91 -12.22 -13.01
N SER A 63 -6.46 -12.89 -14.08
CA SER A 63 -5.32 -12.44 -14.90
C SER A 63 -5.60 -11.13 -15.64
N SER A 64 -6.84 -10.92 -16.10
CA SER A 64 -7.24 -9.68 -16.78
C SER A 64 -7.19 -8.49 -15.82
N MET A 65 -7.73 -8.64 -14.60
CA MET A 65 -7.64 -7.60 -13.57
C MET A 65 -6.23 -7.39 -13.05
N TYR A 66 -5.42 -8.44 -12.94
CA TYR A 66 -4.00 -8.29 -12.60
C TYR A 66 -3.27 -7.43 -13.64
N ASN A 67 -3.46 -7.72 -14.93
CA ASN A 67 -2.86 -6.92 -16.01
C ASN A 67 -3.38 -5.48 -15.98
N PHE A 68 -4.69 -5.28 -15.85
CA PHE A 68 -5.29 -3.95 -15.75
C PHE A 68 -4.66 -3.11 -14.63
N ILE A 69 -4.54 -3.66 -13.41
CA ILE A 69 -3.96 -2.92 -12.28
C ILE A 69 -2.48 -2.58 -12.55
N ARG A 70 -1.71 -3.52 -13.10
CA ARG A 70 -0.28 -3.31 -13.39
C ARG A 70 -0.02 -2.35 -14.54
N GLU A 71 -0.89 -2.31 -15.53
CA GLU A 71 -0.77 -1.40 -16.68
C GLU A 71 -1.21 0.03 -16.33
N ASN A 72 -2.07 0.19 -15.32
CA ASN A 72 -2.68 1.48 -14.97
C ASN A 72 -2.20 2.05 -13.62
N SER A 73 -1.27 1.38 -12.93
CA SER A 73 -0.73 1.88 -11.65
C SER A 73 0.65 1.33 -11.31
N ASN A 74 1.30 1.98 -10.34
CA ASN A 74 2.56 1.50 -9.75
C ASN A 74 2.35 0.47 -8.64
N HIS A 75 1.15 -0.07 -8.46
CA HIS A 75 0.89 -1.09 -7.46
C HIS A 75 1.63 -2.38 -7.80
N ARG A 76 2.28 -2.98 -6.80
CA ARG A 76 2.96 -4.27 -6.92
C ARG A 76 2.06 -5.42 -6.46
N VAL A 77 0.85 -5.47 -7.01
CA VAL A 77 -0.12 -6.55 -6.72
C VAL A 77 0.45 -7.92 -7.11
N THR A 78 0.11 -8.95 -6.34
CA THR A 78 0.26 -10.35 -6.75
C THR A 78 -1.09 -10.93 -7.19
N MET A 79 -1.09 -12.11 -7.81
CA MET A 79 -2.33 -12.81 -8.17
C MET A 79 -3.22 -13.09 -6.95
N ASP A 80 -2.62 -13.36 -5.77
CA ASP A 80 -3.37 -13.58 -4.54
C ASP A 80 -3.99 -12.29 -4.02
N ASP A 81 -3.30 -11.15 -4.14
CA ASP A 81 -3.85 -9.84 -3.78
C ASP A 81 -5.09 -9.51 -4.63
N VAL A 82 -5.02 -9.79 -5.93
CA VAL A 82 -6.15 -9.60 -6.85
C VAL A 82 -7.30 -10.54 -6.50
N ARG A 83 -7.04 -11.83 -6.23
CA ARG A 83 -8.07 -12.79 -5.81
C ARG A 83 -8.78 -12.31 -4.53
N ASN A 84 -8.01 -11.87 -3.53
CA ASN A 84 -8.53 -11.33 -2.27
C ASN A 84 -9.34 -10.04 -2.48
N LEU A 85 -8.92 -9.17 -3.40
CA LEU A 85 -9.67 -7.96 -3.76
C LEU A 85 -11.03 -8.32 -4.36
N ILE A 86 -11.07 -9.25 -5.32
CA ILE A 86 -12.32 -9.73 -5.95
C ILE A 86 -13.27 -10.31 -4.91
N GLU A 87 -12.75 -11.17 -4.03
CA GLU A 87 -13.57 -11.77 -2.97
C GLU A 87 -14.17 -10.74 -2.02
N ARG A 88 -13.38 -9.72 -1.64
CA ARG A 88 -13.88 -8.60 -0.82
C ARG A 88 -14.98 -7.83 -1.54
N MET A 89 -14.81 -7.53 -2.81
CA MET A 89 -15.80 -6.80 -3.61
C MET A 89 -17.09 -7.60 -3.78
N ARG A 90 -16.99 -8.90 -4.09
CA ARG A 90 -18.16 -9.80 -4.18
C ARG A 90 -18.89 -9.94 -2.86
N LYS A 91 -18.16 -10.01 -1.73
CA LYS A 91 -18.77 -9.99 -0.39
C LYS A 91 -19.49 -8.67 -0.14
N ARG A 92 -18.87 -7.53 -0.46
CA ARG A 92 -19.46 -6.20 -0.26
C ARG A 92 -20.74 -6.00 -1.08
N GLY A 93 -20.76 -6.42 -2.35
CA GLY A 93 -21.95 -6.40 -3.19
C GLY A 93 -23.11 -7.25 -2.63
N LYS A 94 -22.81 -8.41 -2.04
CA LYS A 94 -23.79 -9.27 -1.37
C LYS A 94 -24.39 -8.66 -0.09
N PHE A 95 -23.68 -7.77 0.59
CA PHE A 95 -24.18 -7.06 1.78
C PHE A 95 -24.82 -5.70 1.47
N SER A 96 -24.58 -5.14 0.27
CA SER A 96 -25.20 -3.90 -0.19
C SER A 96 -26.55 -4.12 -0.89
N MET A 97 -26.91 -5.36 -1.20
CA MET A 97 -28.25 -5.77 -1.65
C MET A 97 -29.08 -6.30 -0.47
N LYS A 98 -29.43 -5.43 0.47
CA LYS A 98 -30.55 -5.62 1.41
C LYS A 98 -31.17 -4.26 1.73
#